data_AF-A0A1E3R436-F1
#
_entry.id   AF-A0A1E3R436-F1
#
_cell.length_a   1.000
_cell.length_b   1.000
_cell.length_c   1.000
_cell.angle_alpha   90.00
_cell.angle_beta   90.00
_cell.angle_gamma   90.00
#
_symmetry.space_group_name_H-M   'P 1'
#
loop_
_entity.id
_entity.type
_entity.pdbx_description
1 polymer ?
#
loop_
_entity_poly.entity_id
_entity_poly.type
_entity_poly.pdbx_seq_one_letter_code
_entity_poly.pdbx_strand_id
1 'polypeptide(L)'
;TGGASARADEPGGDGGTGGAGGGAGNGGDGVAPGDGGNGGDGGDGGDGGVTEGDGGFGGAFGAGGLGGEGTDGSTGADGDSGATGANGSRGASVVTAALASAPRLPSLQSLLTNIGRQLSYIFFNRAPSVSPDIGAQTGDDKQITVDLNANGNNGFGVTYTIKEGPRYGTLEPGDTPGSYIYTANEALIRPGITDHFIITIDNGASARLPGFAGAIQGMFHGLAVRIGAAKPDTIDQVITVEVRGNGQYGDYEDAKQYWVSQSYYNCVLQASAAAVGQATQSTPPTEEYMVMLAKTTDSVATPGQKMYLHENIEEGVAGQDAAVLMEKYFDVTATYKRYGTYDDNGQRITAATVEEGQEAFRELQAALAEGKAVVVAYPVAVVWTAVTDFVPGPKDKYTEADHAAVVTQVDMKRGIVYVNDSSMTNKGKNVGQGKALPIGVFMSGWQAADYEMTIVAAKTPDAAAPGVRVA
;
A
#
# COMPACT_ATOMS: atom_id res chain seq x y z
N THR A 1 -48.03 -19.49 -25.83
CA THR A 1 -48.99 -19.25 -24.73
C THR A 1 -48.18 -18.95 -23.47
N GLY A 2 -48.41 -17.78 -22.87
CA GLY A 2 -47.84 -17.30 -21.59
C GLY A 2 -46.39 -16.77 -21.69
N GLY A 3 -46.05 -15.56 -21.25
CA GLY A 3 -46.78 -14.49 -20.58
C GLY A 3 -45.92 -13.22 -20.57
N ALA A 4 -46.57 -12.08 -20.72
CA ALA A 4 -45.95 -10.77 -20.56
C ALA A 4 -45.76 -10.45 -19.07
N SER A 5 -44.61 -9.86 -18.71
CA SER A 5 -44.56 -8.89 -17.61
C SER A 5 -43.96 -7.60 -18.15
N ALA A 6 -44.82 -6.67 -18.53
CA ALA A 6 -44.46 -5.26 -18.53
C ALA A 6 -44.24 -4.87 -17.07
N ARG A 7 -43.04 -4.41 -16.72
CA ARG A 7 -42.88 -3.62 -15.49
C ARG A 7 -43.54 -2.28 -15.77
N ALA A 8 -44.47 -1.91 -14.91
CA ALA A 8 -44.99 -0.55 -14.85
C ALA A 8 -43.82 0.38 -14.53
N ASP A 9 -43.62 1.40 -15.36
CA ASP A 9 -42.84 2.58 -14.96
C ASP A 9 -43.65 3.24 -13.83
N GLU A 10 -43.14 3.14 -12.59
CA GLU A 10 -43.68 3.96 -11.52
C GLU A 10 -43.27 5.42 -11.76
N PRO A 11 -44.20 6.39 -11.64
CA PRO A 11 -43.86 7.79 -11.80
C PRO A 11 -42.81 8.19 -10.76
N GLY A 12 -41.71 8.80 -11.21
CA GLY A 12 -40.69 9.34 -10.32
C GLY A 12 -41.31 10.39 -9.37
N GLY A 13 -40.95 10.35 -8.09
CA GLY A 13 -41.44 11.33 -7.13
C GLY A 13 -40.88 12.73 -7.39
N ASP A 14 -41.69 13.76 -7.16
CA ASP A 14 -41.24 15.16 -7.22
C ASP A 14 -40.24 15.46 -6.10
N GLY A 15 -39.31 16.37 -6.38
CA GLY A 15 -38.34 16.83 -5.40
C GLY A 15 -39.01 17.61 -4.27
N GLY A 16 -38.53 17.40 -3.03
CA GLY A 16 -39.05 18.13 -1.86
C GLY A 16 -38.83 19.64 -1.97
N THR A 17 -39.71 20.45 -1.38
CA THR A 17 -39.49 21.91 -1.31
C THR A 17 -38.40 22.25 -0.28
N GLY A 18 -37.57 23.23 -0.62
CA GLY A 18 -36.55 23.74 0.29
C GLY A 18 -37.19 24.47 1.47
N GLY A 19 -36.62 24.30 2.67
CA GLY A 19 -37.13 24.95 3.88
C GLY A 19 -36.96 26.47 3.86
N ALA A 20 -37.86 27.21 4.50
CA ALA A 20 -37.73 28.67 4.60
C ALA A 20 -36.53 29.08 5.47
N GLY A 21 -35.82 30.13 5.06
CA GLY A 21 -34.75 30.75 5.83
C GLY A 21 -35.31 31.41 7.08
N GLY A 22 -34.64 31.23 8.21
CA GLY A 22 -35.06 31.84 9.47
C GLY A 22 -34.92 33.37 9.42
N GLY A 23 -35.93 34.10 9.90
CA GLY A 23 -35.82 35.55 10.09
C GLY A 23 -34.79 35.90 11.17
N ALA A 24 -34.20 37.08 11.07
CA ALA A 24 -33.24 37.55 12.06
C ALA A 24 -33.87 38.40 13.17
N GLY A 25 -33.14 38.53 14.28
CA GLY A 25 -33.54 39.38 15.40
C GLY A 25 -33.31 40.86 15.11
N ASN A 26 -34.21 41.72 15.60
CA ASN A 26 -34.03 43.17 15.55
C ASN A 26 -32.99 43.63 16.56
N GLY A 27 -32.29 44.72 16.21
CA GLY A 27 -31.40 45.41 17.12
C GLY A 27 -32.18 46.06 18.27
N GLY A 28 -31.59 46.07 19.47
CA GLY A 28 -32.24 46.68 20.64
C GLY A 28 -32.07 48.20 20.68
N ASP A 29 -33.11 48.90 21.13
CA ASP A 29 -33.07 50.35 21.38
C ASP A 29 -32.22 50.66 22.62
N GLY A 30 -31.45 51.74 22.57
CA GLY A 30 -30.52 52.08 23.64
C GLY A 30 -29.82 53.42 23.46
N VAL A 31 -28.82 53.70 24.31
CA VAL A 31 -28.00 54.93 24.16
C VAL A 31 -27.10 54.85 22.92
N ALA A 32 -26.62 53.65 22.59
CA ALA A 32 -26.10 53.31 21.28
C ALA A 32 -26.99 52.19 20.74
N PRO A 33 -27.75 52.41 19.66
CA PRO A 33 -28.65 51.40 19.13
C PRO A 33 -27.86 50.20 18.58
N GLY A 34 -28.42 49.01 18.73
CA GLY A 34 -27.87 47.80 18.11
C GLY A 34 -28.29 47.68 16.66
N ASP A 35 -27.42 47.11 15.82
CA ASP A 35 -27.77 46.75 14.44
C ASP A 35 -28.69 45.52 14.42
N GLY A 36 -29.58 45.46 13.43
CA GLY A 36 -30.41 44.29 13.18
C GLY A 36 -29.57 43.13 12.64
N GLY A 37 -29.92 41.90 13.01
CA GLY A 37 -29.23 40.72 12.48
C GLY A 37 -29.60 40.46 11.01
N ASN A 38 -28.71 39.81 10.26
CA ASN A 38 -29.01 39.38 8.89
C ASN A 38 -29.89 38.14 8.86
N GLY A 39 -30.92 38.16 8.02
CA GLY A 39 -31.84 37.03 7.82
C GLY A 39 -31.12 35.82 7.22
N GLY A 40 -31.54 34.61 7.60
CA GLY A 40 -30.96 33.38 7.07
C GLY A 40 -31.43 33.09 5.63
N ASP A 41 -30.57 32.46 4.84
CA ASP A 41 -30.90 32.03 3.48
C ASP A 41 -31.94 30.90 3.49
N GLY A 42 -32.79 30.88 2.46
CA GLY A 42 -33.73 29.78 2.23
C GLY A 42 -32.99 28.53 1.74
N GLY A 43 -33.41 27.34 2.20
CA GLY A 43 -32.81 26.08 1.74
C GLY A 43 -33.15 25.79 0.28
N ASP A 44 -32.26 25.12 -0.45
CA ASP A 44 -32.50 24.71 -1.84
C ASP A 44 -33.59 23.63 -1.94
N GLY A 45 -34.36 23.65 -3.04
CA GLY A 45 -35.35 22.62 -3.35
C GLY A 45 -34.67 21.34 -3.87
N GLY A 46 -35.22 20.18 -3.53
CA GLY A 46 -34.70 18.89 -4.00
C GLY A 46 -34.93 18.66 -5.50
N ASP A 47 -34.07 17.89 -6.14
CA ASP A 47 -34.23 17.50 -7.55
C ASP A 47 -35.36 16.48 -7.73
N GLY A 48 -36.04 16.52 -8.88
CA GLY A 48 -37.12 15.58 -9.23
C GLY A 48 -36.60 14.21 -9.67
N GLY A 49 -37.41 13.16 -9.48
CA GLY A 49 -37.07 11.78 -9.84
C GLY A 49 -36.79 11.55 -11.34
N VAL A 50 -35.93 10.56 -11.63
CA VAL A 50 -35.28 10.30 -12.94
C VAL A 50 -36.17 9.99 -14.15
N THR A 51 -37.50 9.89 -14.00
CA THR A 51 -38.40 9.53 -15.10
C THR A 51 -39.33 10.68 -15.51
N GLU A 52 -40.03 11.34 -14.58
CA GLU A 52 -40.88 12.53 -14.86
C GLU A 52 -41.13 13.42 -13.61
N GLY A 53 -40.19 13.51 -12.65
CA GLY A 53 -40.40 14.34 -11.45
C GLY A 53 -40.07 15.82 -11.67
N ASP A 54 -40.96 16.73 -11.26
CA ASP A 54 -40.64 18.16 -11.19
C ASP A 54 -39.62 18.40 -10.06
N GLY A 55 -38.68 19.33 -10.29
CA GLY A 55 -37.77 19.79 -9.23
C GLY A 55 -38.55 20.62 -8.20
N GLY A 56 -38.27 20.40 -6.92
CA GLY A 56 -38.92 21.14 -5.84
C GLY A 56 -38.52 22.62 -5.85
N PHE A 57 -39.45 23.52 -5.49
CA PHE A 57 -39.12 24.93 -5.37
C PHE A 57 -38.14 25.19 -4.22
N GLY A 58 -37.21 26.11 -4.44
CA GLY A 58 -36.31 26.61 -3.41
C GLY A 58 -37.07 27.38 -2.34
N GLY A 59 -36.57 27.31 -1.10
CA GLY A 59 -37.17 27.97 0.04
C GLY A 59 -37.05 29.49 -0.03
N ALA A 60 -38.05 30.20 0.48
CA ALA A 60 -37.99 31.65 0.62
C ALA A 60 -36.91 32.05 1.64
N PHE A 61 -36.27 33.21 1.42
CA PHE A 61 -35.30 33.76 2.37
C PHE A 61 -35.95 34.32 3.64
N GLY A 62 -35.15 34.41 4.70
CA GLY A 62 -35.48 35.17 5.89
C GLY A 62 -35.18 36.66 5.69
N ALA A 63 -36.13 37.52 6.07
CA ALA A 63 -35.89 38.97 6.08
C ALA A 63 -34.87 39.34 7.18
N GLY A 64 -34.03 40.33 6.87
CA GLY A 64 -33.13 40.94 7.85
C GLY A 64 -33.90 41.70 8.93
N GLY A 65 -33.33 41.73 10.14
CA GLY A 65 -33.91 42.45 11.27
C GLY A 65 -33.68 43.95 11.15
N LEU A 66 -34.58 44.75 11.71
CA LEU A 66 -34.41 46.20 11.74
C LEU A 66 -33.39 46.62 12.82
N GLY A 67 -32.59 47.63 12.54
CA GLY A 67 -31.74 48.28 13.52
C GLY A 67 -32.55 49.09 14.53
N GLY A 68 -32.04 49.20 15.77
CA GLY A 68 -32.73 49.92 16.84
C GLY A 68 -32.60 51.45 16.71
N GLU A 69 -33.38 52.21 17.49
CA GLU A 69 -33.27 53.67 17.60
C GLU A 69 -32.49 54.10 18.84
N GLY A 70 -31.56 55.03 18.62
CA GLY A 70 -30.73 55.67 19.62
C GLY A 70 -31.39 56.90 20.20
N THR A 71 -31.26 57.10 21.52
CA THR A 71 -31.87 58.27 22.21
C THR A 71 -31.29 59.63 21.80
N ASP A 72 -30.18 59.64 21.06
CA ASP A 72 -29.53 60.81 20.46
C ASP A 72 -29.96 61.09 19.01
N GLY A 73 -30.89 60.29 18.47
CA GLY A 73 -31.40 60.38 17.11
C GLY A 73 -30.62 59.58 16.07
N SER A 74 -29.62 58.77 16.48
CA SER A 74 -28.98 57.80 15.59
C SER A 74 -29.84 56.52 15.43
N THR A 75 -29.73 55.85 14.29
CA THR A 75 -30.40 54.56 14.03
C THR A 75 -29.35 53.50 13.74
N GLY A 76 -29.47 52.33 14.37
CA GLY A 76 -28.70 51.14 14.01
C GLY A 76 -28.99 50.73 12.57
N ALA A 77 -28.05 50.05 11.93
CA ALA A 77 -28.25 49.56 10.57
C ALA A 77 -29.23 48.39 10.57
N ASP A 78 -30.12 48.37 9.57
CA ASP A 78 -30.93 47.18 9.28
C ASP A 78 -30.02 46.06 8.78
N GLY A 79 -30.30 44.84 9.22
CA GLY A 79 -29.65 43.65 8.70
C GLY A 79 -30.12 43.34 7.29
N ASP A 80 -29.25 42.71 6.50
CA ASP A 80 -29.57 42.28 5.15
C ASP A 80 -30.54 41.10 5.17
N SER A 81 -31.40 41.02 4.15
CA SER A 81 -32.21 39.82 3.93
C SER A 81 -31.36 38.70 3.33
N GLY A 82 -31.66 37.47 3.71
CA GLY A 82 -31.03 36.30 3.10
C GLY A 82 -31.40 36.14 1.62
N ALA A 83 -30.75 35.20 0.93
CA ALA A 83 -31.05 34.82 -0.44
C ALA A 83 -32.12 33.72 -0.51
N THR A 84 -33.00 33.77 -1.52
CA THR A 84 -33.90 32.65 -1.81
C THR A 84 -33.08 31.42 -2.20
N GLY A 85 -33.45 30.26 -1.69
CA GLY A 85 -32.88 28.99 -2.14
C GLY A 85 -33.16 28.76 -3.63
N ALA A 86 -32.26 28.05 -4.30
CA ALA A 86 -32.43 27.68 -5.69
C ALA A 86 -33.52 26.62 -5.84
N ASN A 87 -34.27 26.69 -6.94
CA ASN A 87 -35.18 25.61 -7.31
C ASN A 87 -34.37 24.37 -7.71
N GLY A 88 -34.83 23.21 -7.26
CA GLY A 88 -34.31 21.91 -7.71
C GLY A 88 -34.50 21.74 -9.21
N SER A 89 -33.60 20.97 -9.81
CA SER A 89 -33.66 20.65 -11.23
C SER A 89 -34.76 19.61 -11.50
N ARG A 90 -35.45 19.76 -12.63
CA ARG A 90 -36.40 18.75 -13.09
C ARG A 90 -35.66 17.46 -13.40
N GLY A 91 -36.23 16.33 -12.97
CA GLY A 91 -35.77 15.03 -13.41
C GLY A 91 -35.74 14.97 -14.92
N ALA A 92 -34.65 14.45 -15.50
CA ALA A 92 -34.50 14.37 -16.94
C ALA A 92 -35.58 13.46 -17.51
N SER A 93 -36.65 14.06 -18.05
CA SER A 93 -37.67 13.35 -18.81
C SER A 93 -37.01 12.53 -19.91
N VAL A 94 -36.92 11.23 -19.71
CA VAL A 94 -36.77 10.26 -20.81
C VAL A 94 -38.14 10.11 -21.47
N VAL A 95 -38.75 11.23 -21.89
CA VAL A 95 -39.94 11.16 -22.72
C VAL A 95 -39.44 10.79 -24.10
N THR A 96 -39.68 9.53 -24.40
CA THR A 96 -39.76 8.96 -25.74
C THR A 96 -40.70 9.84 -26.56
N ALA A 97 -40.16 10.92 -27.14
CA ALA A 97 -40.81 11.60 -28.23
C ALA A 97 -40.80 10.62 -29.40
N ALA A 98 -41.88 9.86 -29.52
CA ALA A 98 -42.32 9.26 -30.77
C ALA A 98 -42.80 10.36 -31.73
N LEU A 99 -41.97 11.36 -32.01
CA LEU A 99 -41.70 11.60 -33.41
C LEU A 99 -40.80 10.45 -33.81
N ALA A 100 -41.19 9.70 -34.82
CA ALA A 100 -40.23 8.87 -35.52
C ALA A 100 -39.15 9.77 -36.16
N SER A 101 -38.29 10.42 -35.39
CA SER A 101 -36.88 10.13 -35.56
C SER A 101 -36.78 8.64 -35.31
N ALA A 102 -36.99 7.85 -36.37
CA ALA A 102 -36.39 6.54 -36.49
C ALA A 102 -35.00 6.66 -35.83
N PRO A 103 -34.57 5.71 -34.96
CA PRO A 103 -33.21 5.75 -34.42
C PRO A 103 -32.35 6.13 -35.60
N ARG A 104 -31.73 7.33 -35.62
CA ARG A 104 -31.15 7.90 -36.85
C ARG A 104 -30.40 6.73 -37.42
N LEU A 105 -30.94 6.11 -38.48
CA LEU A 105 -30.46 4.78 -38.86
C LEU A 105 -28.99 5.05 -39.03
N PRO A 106 -28.11 4.35 -38.27
CA PRO A 106 -26.69 4.67 -38.32
C PRO A 106 -26.42 4.84 -39.79
N SER A 107 -26.02 6.05 -40.19
CA SER A 107 -25.89 6.35 -41.61
C SER A 107 -25.13 5.19 -42.23
N LEU A 108 -25.44 4.79 -43.46
CA LEU A 108 -24.72 3.68 -44.10
C LEU A 108 -23.20 3.82 -43.89
N GLN A 109 -22.70 5.06 -43.92
CA GLN A 109 -21.38 5.44 -43.43
C GLN A 109 -21.05 4.93 -42.00
N SER A 110 -21.75 5.36 -40.95
CA SER A 110 -21.47 4.95 -39.56
C SER A 110 -21.65 3.44 -39.31
N LEU A 111 -22.58 2.78 -40.01
CA LEU A 111 -22.76 1.32 -39.90
C LEU A 111 -21.59 0.57 -40.54
N LEU A 112 -21.15 1.01 -41.72
CA LEU A 112 -19.95 0.50 -42.39
C LEU A 112 -18.67 0.83 -41.61
N THR A 113 -18.59 2.01 -40.98
CA THR A 113 -17.46 2.39 -40.12
C THR A 113 -17.41 1.53 -38.87
N ASN A 114 -18.55 1.22 -38.24
CA ASN A 114 -18.60 0.32 -37.08
C ASN A 114 -18.23 -1.12 -37.46
N ILE A 115 -18.71 -1.63 -38.60
CA ILE A 115 -18.31 -2.94 -39.12
C ILE A 115 -16.81 -2.96 -39.45
N GLY A 116 -16.31 -1.94 -40.13
CA GLY A 116 -14.89 -1.81 -40.49
C GLY A 116 -14.00 -1.73 -39.25
N ARG A 117 -14.41 -0.97 -38.22
CA ARG A 117 -13.70 -0.88 -36.94
C ARG A 117 -13.69 -2.21 -36.20
N GLN A 118 -14.79 -2.95 -36.23
CA GLN A 118 -14.88 -4.27 -35.61
C GLN A 118 -14.05 -5.33 -36.35
N LEU A 119 -14.05 -5.34 -37.68
CA LEU A 119 -13.16 -6.20 -38.46
C LEU A 119 -11.69 -5.84 -38.24
N SER A 120 -11.38 -4.54 -38.11
CA SER A 120 -10.04 -4.07 -37.78
C SER A 120 -9.60 -4.52 -36.39
N TYR A 121 -10.48 -4.47 -35.39
CA TYR A 121 -10.20 -5.02 -34.06
C TYR A 121 -10.01 -6.55 -34.10
N ILE A 122 -10.86 -7.29 -34.80
CA ILE A 122 -10.74 -8.75 -34.86
C ILE A 122 -9.42 -9.16 -35.51
N PHE A 123 -9.09 -8.63 -36.69
CA PHE A 123 -8.02 -9.17 -37.52
C PHE A 123 -6.73 -8.35 -37.55
N PHE A 124 -6.78 -7.09 -37.11
CA PHE A 124 -5.68 -6.13 -37.25
C PHE A 124 -5.48 -5.28 -35.98
N ASN A 125 -5.85 -5.79 -34.80
CA ASN A 125 -5.69 -5.07 -33.54
C ASN A 125 -4.22 -4.64 -33.37
N ARG A 126 -4.02 -3.44 -32.86
CA ARG A 126 -2.72 -2.97 -32.39
C ARG A 126 -2.82 -2.84 -30.88
N ALA A 127 -1.83 -3.39 -30.18
CA ALA A 127 -1.74 -3.30 -28.73
C ALA A 127 -1.73 -1.82 -28.29
N PRO A 128 -2.26 -1.50 -27.10
CA PRO A 128 -2.14 -0.16 -26.57
C PRO A 128 -0.68 0.25 -26.45
N SER A 129 -0.44 1.55 -26.40
CA SER A 129 0.87 2.14 -26.10
C SER A 129 0.76 3.02 -24.87
N VAL A 130 1.80 3.08 -24.07
CA VAL A 130 1.83 3.78 -22.78
C VAL A 130 3.13 4.56 -22.67
N SER A 131 3.10 5.74 -22.04
CA SER A 131 4.27 6.57 -21.78
C SER A 131 4.10 7.24 -20.42
N PRO A 132 4.34 6.50 -19.32
CA PRO A 132 4.11 7.00 -17.98
C PRO A 132 4.91 8.28 -17.71
N ASP A 133 4.25 9.29 -17.17
CA ASP A 133 4.86 10.47 -16.58
C ASP A 133 4.77 10.34 -15.04
N ILE A 134 5.92 10.49 -14.39
CA ILE A 134 6.05 10.35 -12.94
C ILE A 134 6.29 11.74 -12.38
N GLY A 135 5.29 12.28 -11.68
CA GLY A 135 5.29 13.61 -11.12
C GLY A 135 6.35 13.81 -10.04
N ALA A 136 6.52 15.07 -9.64
CA ALA A 136 7.35 15.42 -8.49
C ALA A 136 6.70 14.96 -7.18
N GLN A 137 7.54 14.75 -6.16
CA GLN A 137 7.08 14.50 -4.79
C GLN A 137 6.51 15.78 -4.18
N THR A 138 5.29 15.73 -3.66
CA THR A 138 4.59 16.89 -3.08
C THR A 138 4.12 16.62 -1.66
N GLY A 139 4.11 17.68 -0.83
CA GLY A 139 3.67 17.61 0.57
C GLY A 139 4.63 16.83 1.48
N ASP A 140 4.26 16.75 2.76
CA ASP A 140 5.05 16.03 3.77
C ASP A 140 4.97 14.51 3.56
N ASP A 141 3.86 14.01 3.03
CA ASP A 141 3.63 12.60 2.70
C ASP A 141 4.35 12.13 1.43
N LYS A 142 5.03 13.05 0.73
CA LYS A 142 5.75 12.81 -0.54
C LYS A 142 4.88 12.09 -1.57
N GLN A 143 3.66 12.55 -1.75
CA GLN A 143 2.75 12.02 -2.76
C GLN A 143 3.34 12.21 -4.16
N ILE A 144 3.13 11.22 -5.03
CA ILE A 144 3.62 11.21 -6.41
C ILE A 144 2.43 10.93 -7.33
N THR A 145 2.11 11.89 -8.19
CA THR A 145 1.15 11.67 -9.29
C THR A 145 1.81 10.83 -10.38
N VAL A 146 1.09 9.83 -10.88
CA VAL A 146 1.51 8.95 -11.96
C VAL A 146 0.47 9.01 -13.06
N ASP A 147 0.84 9.57 -14.20
CA ASP A 147 -0.03 9.68 -15.37
C ASP A 147 0.43 8.70 -16.46
N LEU A 148 -0.37 7.69 -16.77
CA LEU A 148 0.05 6.63 -17.70
C LEU A 148 0.15 7.09 -19.16
N ASN A 149 -0.59 8.12 -19.55
CA ASN A 149 -0.64 8.67 -20.91
C ASN A 149 -0.82 7.58 -21.99
N ALA A 150 -1.73 6.62 -21.74
CA ALA A 150 -1.93 5.50 -22.64
C ALA A 150 -2.86 5.84 -23.81
N ASN A 151 -2.61 5.20 -24.95
CA ASN A 151 -3.37 5.36 -26.18
C ASN A 151 -3.85 4.01 -26.71
N GLY A 152 -5.14 3.96 -27.07
CA GLY A 152 -5.73 2.82 -27.76
C GLY A 152 -5.41 2.86 -29.26
N ASN A 153 -4.50 2.00 -29.71
CA ASN A 153 -4.01 2.01 -31.09
C ASN A 153 -4.94 1.34 -32.12
N ASN A 154 -6.19 1.09 -31.73
CA ASN A 154 -7.20 0.35 -32.49
C ASN A 154 -8.50 1.16 -32.70
N GLY A 155 -8.53 2.44 -32.32
CA GLY A 155 -9.70 3.31 -32.44
C GLY A 155 -10.73 3.14 -31.32
N PHE A 156 -10.39 2.43 -30.24
CA PHE A 156 -11.15 2.33 -29.00
C PHE A 156 -10.37 2.96 -27.84
N GLY A 157 -11.08 3.41 -26.81
CA GLY A 157 -10.47 3.92 -25.59
C GLY A 157 -9.76 2.83 -24.80
N VAL A 158 -8.91 3.24 -23.87
CA VAL A 158 -8.21 2.35 -22.93
C VAL A 158 -8.92 2.30 -21.58
N THR A 159 -8.86 1.16 -20.93
CA THR A 159 -9.20 0.98 -19.52
C THR A 159 -7.98 0.51 -18.74
N TYR A 160 -7.96 0.76 -17.45
CA TYR A 160 -6.82 0.49 -16.57
C TYR A 160 -7.23 -0.40 -15.40
N THR A 161 -6.40 -1.40 -15.10
CA THR A 161 -6.59 -2.29 -13.96
C THR A 161 -5.28 -2.42 -13.21
N ILE A 162 -5.30 -2.23 -11.89
CA ILE A 162 -4.15 -2.53 -11.04
C ILE A 162 -4.00 -4.05 -11.00
N LYS A 163 -2.96 -4.58 -11.66
CA LYS A 163 -2.65 -6.01 -11.67
C LYS A 163 -1.91 -6.42 -10.41
N GLU A 164 -0.97 -5.59 -9.99
CA GLU A 164 -0.19 -5.73 -8.77
C GLU A 164 -0.03 -4.35 -8.15
N GLY A 165 -0.42 -4.17 -6.88
CA GLY A 165 -0.29 -2.91 -6.17
C GLY A 165 1.13 -2.67 -5.63
N PRO A 166 1.43 -1.44 -5.18
CA PRO A 166 2.70 -1.13 -4.53
C PRO A 166 2.89 -1.92 -3.24
N ARG A 167 4.16 -2.15 -2.85
CA ARG A 167 4.49 -2.87 -1.60
C ARG A 167 4.77 -1.95 -0.42
N TYR A 168 5.24 -0.73 -0.70
CA TYR A 168 5.79 0.21 0.28
C TYR A 168 4.99 1.51 0.36
N GLY A 169 3.77 1.49 -0.16
CA GLY A 169 2.85 2.61 -0.16
C GLY A 169 1.45 2.18 -0.58
N THR A 170 0.63 3.17 -0.87
CA THR A 170 -0.73 2.99 -1.39
C THR A 170 -0.84 3.65 -2.76
N LEU A 171 -1.80 3.18 -3.55
CA LEU A 171 -2.09 3.73 -4.87
C LEU A 171 -3.60 3.98 -4.99
N GLU A 172 -3.97 5.23 -5.19
CA GLU A 172 -5.35 5.66 -5.36
C GLU A 172 -5.58 6.21 -6.78
N PRO A 173 -6.78 6.05 -7.36
CA PRO A 173 -7.11 6.71 -8.63
C PRO A 173 -7.07 8.24 -8.49
N GLY A 174 -6.49 8.92 -9.48
CA GLY A 174 -6.54 10.38 -9.58
C GLY A 174 -7.84 10.89 -10.23
N ASP A 175 -7.88 12.20 -10.51
CA ASP A 175 -9.08 12.88 -11.05
C ASP A 175 -9.43 12.46 -12.49
N THR A 176 -8.49 11.88 -13.23
CA THR A 176 -8.68 11.47 -14.63
C THR A 176 -8.35 9.99 -14.84
N PRO A 177 -9.06 9.28 -15.74
CA PRO A 177 -8.76 7.88 -16.03
C PRO A 177 -7.32 7.67 -16.51
N GLY A 178 -6.57 6.83 -15.80
CA GLY A 178 -5.15 6.57 -16.09
C GLY A 178 -4.18 7.45 -15.30
N SER A 179 -4.69 8.33 -14.45
CA SER A 179 -3.94 9.03 -13.41
C SER A 179 -4.07 8.29 -12.08
N TYR A 180 -2.99 8.23 -11.32
CA TYR A 180 -2.92 7.63 -9.99
C TYR A 180 -2.14 8.52 -9.04
N ILE A 181 -2.46 8.46 -7.75
CA ILE A 181 -1.71 9.09 -6.67
C ILE A 181 -1.06 7.98 -5.85
N TYR A 182 0.27 7.97 -5.84
CA TYR A 182 1.06 7.11 -4.96
C TYR A 182 1.39 7.86 -3.67
N THR A 183 1.15 7.22 -2.54
CA THR A 183 1.51 7.74 -1.21
C THR A 183 2.38 6.72 -0.49
N ALA A 184 3.59 7.11 -0.11
CA ALA A 184 4.54 6.24 0.57
C ALA A 184 4.07 5.89 2.00
N ASN A 185 4.48 4.74 2.53
CA ASN A 185 4.36 4.46 3.95
C ASN A 185 5.11 5.56 4.75
N GLU A 186 4.50 6.08 5.82
CA GLU A 186 5.05 7.14 6.66
C GLU A 186 6.48 6.83 7.13
N ALA A 187 6.72 5.57 7.53
CA ALA A 187 8.04 5.09 7.97
C ALA A 187 9.13 5.26 6.90
N LEU A 188 8.74 5.28 5.62
CA LEU A 188 9.63 5.33 4.46
C LEU A 188 9.80 6.73 3.88
N ILE A 189 9.03 7.72 4.35
CA ILE A 189 9.17 9.11 3.91
C ILE A 189 10.58 9.63 4.20
N ARG A 190 11.06 9.49 5.44
CA ARG A 190 12.39 9.99 5.84
C ARG A 190 13.55 9.28 5.16
N PRO A 191 13.66 7.93 5.20
CA PRO A 191 14.74 7.21 4.53
C PRO A 191 14.63 7.24 3.01
N GLY A 192 13.42 7.36 2.46
CA GLY A 192 13.14 7.11 1.05
C GLY A 192 12.98 5.62 0.77
N ILE A 193 12.48 5.28 -0.42
CA ILE A 193 12.37 3.90 -0.92
C ILE A 193 12.11 3.93 -2.42
N THR A 194 12.45 2.86 -3.13
CA THR A 194 11.96 2.60 -4.49
C THR A 194 10.88 1.53 -4.42
N ASP A 195 9.73 1.80 -5.05
CA ASP A 195 8.58 0.90 -5.07
C ASP A 195 8.13 0.65 -6.51
N HIS A 196 7.42 -0.45 -6.70
CA HIS A 196 6.96 -0.91 -8.01
C HIS A 196 5.52 -1.42 -7.94
N PHE A 197 4.77 -1.16 -9.01
CA PHE A 197 3.43 -1.71 -9.19
C PHE A 197 3.17 -1.94 -10.68
N ILE A 198 2.19 -2.79 -11.00
CA ILE A 198 1.88 -3.17 -12.38
C ILE A 198 0.45 -2.75 -12.71
N ILE A 199 0.32 -1.92 -13.75
CA ILE A 199 -0.97 -1.57 -14.33
C ILE A 199 -1.15 -2.29 -15.65
N THR A 200 -2.26 -3.01 -15.80
CA THR A 200 -2.71 -3.55 -17.09
C THR A 200 -3.51 -2.47 -17.81
N ILE A 201 -3.09 -2.13 -19.04
CA ILE A 201 -3.80 -1.25 -19.95
C ILE A 201 -4.51 -2.12 -20.99
N ASP A 202 -5.81 -1.93 -21.18
CA ASP A 202 -6.65 -2.71 -22.09
C ASP A 202 -7.35 -1.80 -23.12
N ASN A 203 -7.11 -2.01 -24.42
CA ASN A 203 -7.82 -1.32 -25.50
C ASN A 203 -8.89 -2.19 -26.20
N GLY A 204 -9.11 -3.41 -25.71
CA GLY A 204 -10.15 -4.34 -26.14
C GLY A 204 -11.43 -4.23 -25.32
N ALA A 205 -11.37 -3.77 -24.06
CA ALA A 205 -12.53 -3.66 -23.18
C ALA A 205 -13.70 -2.88 -23.81
N SER A 206 -13.41 -1.75 -24.47
CA SER A 206 -14.41 -0.96 -25.21
C SER A 206 -14.71 -1.48 -26.62
N ALA A 207 -13.91 -2.43 -27.13
CA ALA A 207 -14.06 -3.01 -28.46
C ALA A 207 -14.93 -4.27 -28.48
N ARG A 208 -14.94 -5.02 -27.37
CA ARG A 208 -15.65 -6.29 -27.22
C ARG A 208 -17.17 -6.08 -27.25
N LEU A 209 -17.85 -6.83 -28.10
CA LEU A 209 -19.30 -6.86 -28.18
C LEU A 209 -19.88 -7.67 -27.00
N PRO A 210 -21.09 -7.34 -26.52
CA PRO A 210 -21.74 -8.14 -25.47
C PRO A 210 -22.34 -9.45 -26.02
N GLY A 211 -22.54 -10.42 -25.13
CA GLY A 211 -23.28 -11.65 -25.42
C GLY A 211 -22.64 -12.56 -26.47
N PHE A 212 -23.48 -13.26 -27.24
CA PHE A 212 -23.02 -14.26 -28.23
C PHE A 212 -22.18 -13.65 -29.36
N ALA A 213 -22.47 -12.40 -29.76
CA ALA A 213 -21.67 -11.69 -30.75
C ALA A 213 -20.23 -11.46 -30.25
N GLY A 214 -20.08 -11.11 -28.96
CA GLY A 214 -18.79 -11.04 -28.29
C GLY A 214 -18.03 -12.35 -28.24
N ALA A 215 -18.73 -13.46 -28.00
CA ALA A 215 -18.12 -14.79 -27.99
C ALA A 215 -17.52 -15.16 -29.36
N ILE A 216 -18.26 -14.91 -30.44
CA ILE A 216 -17.78 -15.15 -31.82
C ILE A 216 -16.60 -14.22 -32.14
N GLN A 217 -16.74 -12.92 -31.84
CA GLN A 217 -15.69 -11.92 -32.05
C GLN A 217 -14.40 -12.32 -31.32
N GLY A 218 -14.50 -12.72 -30.04
CA GLY A 218 -13.38 -13.15 -29.22
C GLY A 218 -12.69 -14.40 -29.76
N MET A 219 -13.45 -15.36 -30.31
CA MET A 219 -12.88 -16.53 -30.97
C MET A 219 -12.03 -16.14 -32.18
N PHE A 220 -12.55 -15.28 -33.07
CA PHE A 220 -11.81 -14.84 -34.26
C PHE A 220 -10.63 -13.95 -33.89
N HIS A 221 -10.78 -13.05 -32.94
CA HIS A 221 -9.69 -12.19 -32.46
C HIS A 221 -8.58 -13.01 -31.81
N GLY A 222 -8.93 -13.98 -30.95
CA GLY A 222 -7.96 -14.89 -30.33
C GLY A 222 -7.20 -15.74 -31.36
N LEU A 223 -7.87 -16.18 -32.43
CA LEU A 223 -7.20 -16.84 -33.56
C LEU A 223 -6.26 -15.87 -34.29
N ALA A 224 -6.71 -14.65 -34.58
CA ALA A 224 -5.91 -13.63 -35.25
C ALA A 224 -4.62 -13.28 -34.46
N VAL A 225 -4.70 -13.19 -33.13
CA VAL A 225 -3.54 -13.00 -32.27
C VAL A 225 -2.58 -14.20 -32.36
N ARG A 226 -3.11 -15.42 -32.32
CA ARG A 226 -2.31 -16.65 -32.38
C ARG A 226 -1.56 -16.81 -33.70
N ILE A 227 -2.14 -16.38 -34.82
CA ILE A 227 -1.49 -16.43 -36.14
C ILE A 227 -0.68 -15.16 -36.43
N GLY A 228 -0.62 -14.19 -35.50
CA GLY A 228 0.13 -12.94 -35.64
C GLY A 228 -0.50 -11.87 -36.53
N ALA A 229 -1.76 -12.05 -36.96
CA ALA A 229 -2.50 -11.05 -37.72
C ALA A 229 -2.92 -9.84 -36.85
N ALA A 230 -3.22 -10.08 -35.57
CA ALA A 230 -3.57 -9.08 -34.58
C ALA A 230 -2.59 -9.09 -33.39
N LYS A 231 -2.51 -7.98 -32.64
CA LYS A 231 -1.80 -7.90 -31.36
C LYS A 231 -2.77 -8.10 -30.18
N PRO A 232 -2.28 -8.53 -29.00
CA PRO A 232 -3.09 -8.62 -27.79
C PRO A 232 -3.76 -7.29 -27.43
N ASP A 233 -4.91 -7.38 -26.76
CA ASP A 233 -5.68 -6.23 -26.27
C ASP A 233 -5.01 -5.50 -25.10
N THR A 234 -4.13 -6.21 -24.40
CA THR A 234 -3.55 -5.75 -23.14
C THR A 234 -2.04 -5.65 -23.19
N ILE A 235 -1.50 -4.69 -22.45
CA ILE A 235 -0.10 -4.66 -22.04
C ILE A 235 -0.04 -4.48 -20.52
N ASP A 236 1.00 -5.04 -19.90
CA ASP A 236 1.32 -4.79 -18.50
C ASP A 236 2.47 -3.79 -18.43
N GLN A 237 2.26 -2.69 -17.72
CA GLN A 237 3.27 -1.66 -17.51
C GLN A 237 3.73 -1.71 -16.05
N VAL A 238 5.03 -1.99 -15.87
CA VAL A 238 5.69 -1.81 -14.56
C VAL A 238 5.93 -0.32 -14.36
N ILE A 239 5.37 0.23 -13.29
CA ILE A 239 5.62 1.58 -12.85
C ILE A 239 6.60 1.52 -11.69
N THR A 240 7.62 2.37 -11.76
CA THR A 240 8.62 2.54 -10.70
C THR A 240 8.48 3.94 -10.14
N VAL A 241 8.31 4.03 -8.83
CA VAL A 241 8.29 5.31 -8.10
C VAL A 241 9.45 5.35 -7.13
N GLU A 242 10.08 6.52 -6.99
CA GLU A 242 11.19 6.74 -6.07
C GLU A 242 10.81 7.84 -5.08
N VAL A 243 10.68 7.44 -3.81
CA VAL A 243 10.56 8.36 -2.68
C VAL A 243 11.97 8.75 -2.27
N ARG A 244 12.30 10.03 -2.38
CA ARG A 244 13.66 10.51 -2.09
C ARG A 244 13.78 10.70 -0.58
N GLY A 245 14.87 10.23 0.02
CA GLY A 245 15.12 10.42 1.44
C GLY A 245 16.59 10.48 1.80
N ASN A 246 16.89 10.30 3.08
CA ASN A 246 18.26 10.35 3.57
C ASN A 246 19.05 9.04 3.34
N GLY A 247 18.38 7.96 2.93
CA GLY A 247 18.96 6.63 2.69
C GLY A 247 19.40 5.90 3.95
N GLN A 248 18.86 6.25 5.13
CA GLN A 248 19.20 5.64 6.42
C GLN A 248 18.00 4.94 7.03
N TYR A 249 18.05 3.61 7.06
CA TYR A 249 16.97 2.74 7.53
C TYR A 249 17.38 2.13 8.87
N GLY A 250 16.58 2.31 9.92
CA GLY A 250 16.95 1.97 11.29
C GLY A 250 17.88 3.00 11.96
N ASP A 251 18.26 2.72 13.20
CA ASP A 251 19.14 3.56 14.02
C ASP A 251 20.09 2.65 14.83
N TYR A 252 21.36 2.57 14.43
CA TYR A 252 22.30 1.70 15.12
C TYR A 252 22.73 2.23 16.49
N GLU A 253 22.66 3.54 16.73
CA GLU A 253 23.08 4.14 18.00
C GLU A 253 22.11 3.76 19.12
N ASP A 254 20.81 3.72 18.80
CA ASP A 254 19.78 3.21 19.68
C ASP A 254 19.82 1.66 19.74
N ALA A 255 19.83 0.98 18.59
CA ALA A 255 19.66 -0.47 18.56
C ALA A 255 20.85 -1.26 19.10
N LYS A 256 22.07 -0.70 19.15
CA LYS A 256 23.24 -1.40 19.71
C LYS A 256 23.08 -1.77 21.20
N GLN A 257 22.19 -1.11 21.93
CA GLN A 257 21.96 -1.39 23.35
C GLN A 257 21.31 -2.78 23.59
N TYR A 258 20.60 -3.30 22.58
CA TYR A 258 19.95 -4.62 22.65
C TYR A 258 20.89 -5.78 22.34
N TRP A 259 22.17 -5.51 22.09
CA TRP A 259 23.16 -6.54 21.82
C TRP A 259 23.28 -7.54 22.98
N VAL A 260 23.29 -8.83 22.64
CA VAL A 260 23.46 -9.92 23.61
C VAL A 260 24.71 -10.71 23.25
N SER A 261 25.60 -10.90 24.24
CA SER A 261 26.80 -11.72 24.08
C SER A 261 26.43 -13.20 24.02
N GLN A 262 27.17 -13.95 23.20
CA GLN A 262 27.06 -15.40 23.11
C GLN A 262 28.14 -16.11 23.94
N SER A 263 27.76 -17.21 24.58
CA SER A 263 28.68 -18.10 25.31
C SER A 263 28.75 -19.54 24.76
N TYR A 264 27.76 -19.95 23.95
CA TYR A 264 27.63 -21.32 23.40
C TYR A 264 27.48 -21.33 21.87
N TYR A 265 27.26 -22.49 21.24
CA TYR A 265 26.92 -22.59 19.80
C TYR A 265 25.43 -22.32 19.55
N ASN A 266 24.98 -21.09 19.81
CA ASN A 266 23.57 -20.70 19.84
C ASN A 266 23.31 -19.29 19.25
N CYS A 267 23.99 -18.93 18.16
CA CYS A 267 24.05 -17.55 17.68
C CYS A 267 22.66 -17.03 17.29
N VAL A 268 21.85 -17.91 16.71
CA VAL A 268 20.44 -17.69 16.41
C VAL A 268 19.65 -17.33 17.67
N LEU A 269 19.85 -17.99 18.81
CA LEU A 269 19.12 -17.65 20.05
C LEU A 269 19.51 -16.28 20.60
N GLN A 270 20.78 -15.90 20.53
CA GLN A 270 21.21 -14.57 20.98
C GLN A 270 20.74 -13.46 20.02
N ALA A 271 20.77 -13.72 18.72
CA ALA A 271 20.21 -12.81 17.73
C ALA A 271 18.69 -12.65 17.91
N SER A 272 17.97 -13.75 18.18
CA SER A 272 16.55 -13.71 18.53
C SER A 272 16.27 -12.92 19.81
N ALA A 273 17.08 -13.09 20.86
CA ALA A 273 16.94 -12.31 22.09
C ALA A 273 17.13 -10.82 21.83
N ALA A 274 18.19 -10.45 21.11
CA ALA A 274 18.46 -9.07 20.73
C ALA A 274 17.32 -8.50 19.87
N ALA A 275 16.79 -9.27 18.92
CA ALA A 275 15.68 -8.85 18.07
C ALA A 275 14.37 -8.67 18.85
N VAL A 276 14.06 -9.54 19.82
CA VAL A 276 12.92 -9.37 20.73
C VAL A 276 13.07 -8.08 21.53
N GLY A 277 14.25 -7.83 22.12
CA GLY A 277 14.51 -6.61 22.87
C GLY A 277 14.36 -5.35 22.00
N GLN A 278 14.94 -5.36 20.80
CA GLN A 278 14.83 -4.24 19.86
C GLN A 278 13.39 -4.00 19.39
N ALA A 279 12.67 -5.04 18.97
CA ALA A 279 11.30 -4.91 18.47
C ALA A 279 10.31 -4.44 19.56
N THR A 280 10.51 -4.88 20.81
CA THR A 280 9.66 -4.50 21.96
C THR A 280 10.17 -3.29 22.73
N GLN A 281 11.32 -2.73 22.33
CA GLN A 281 12.04 -1.69 23.06
C GLN A 281 12.26 -2.02 24.55
N SER A 282 12.57 -3.29 24.84
CA SER A 282 12.72 -3.80 26.21
C SER A 282 14.04 -4.54 26.41
N THR A 283 14.36 -4.87 27.66
CA THR A 283 15.56 -5.66 27.97
C THR A 283 15.50 -7.02 27.26
N PRO A 284 16.50 -7.39 26.45
CA PRO A 284 16.55 -8.70 25.80
C PRO A 284 16.45 -9.85 26.83
N PRO A 285 15.78 -10.96 26.49
CA PRO A 285 15.82 -12.16 27.32
C PRO A 285 17.25 -12.69 27.46
N THR A 286 17.55 -13.31 28.59
CA THR A 286 18.90 -13.84 28.85
C THR A 286 19.19 -15.07 28.01
N GLU A 287 20.48 -15.34 27.75
CA GLU A 287 20.93 -16.55 27.06
C GLU A 287 20.40 -17.83 27.72
N GLU A 288 20.46 -17.91 29.05
CA GLU A 288 19.95 -19.05 29.83
C GLU A 288 18.44 -19.27 29.61
N TYR A 289 17.65 -18.19 29.58
CA TYR A 289 16.21 -18.29 29.37
C TYR A 289 15.88 -18.75 27.95
N MET A 290 16.57 -18.20 26.94
CA MET A 290 16.40 -18.63 25.54
C MET A 290 16.78 -20.09 25.34
N VAL A 291 17.90 -20.54 25.92
CA VAL A 291 18.33 -21.95 25.87
C VAL A 291 17.30 -22.86 26.53
N MET A 292 16.76 -22.47 27.69
CA MET A 292 15.70 -23.23 28.37
C MET A 292 14.44 -23.38 27.51
N LEU A 293 13.97 -22.29 26.89
CA LEU A 293 12.82 -22.33 26.00
C LEU A 293 13.07 -23.24 24.78
N ALA A 294 14.24 -23.15 24.17
CA ALA A 294 14.59 -23.96 23.00
C ALA A 294 14.72 -25.46 23.32
N LYS A 295 15.28 -25.81 24.49
CA LYS A 295 15.41 -27.22 24.94
C LYS A 295 14.06 -27.86 25.29
N THR A 296 13.04 -27.07 25.58
CA THR A 296 11.71 -27.57 25.98
C THR A 296 10.69 -27.54 24.85
N THR A 297 10.96 -26.77 23.79
CA THR A 297 10.03 -26.57 22.66
C THR A 297 10.34 -27.54 21.52
N ASP A 298 9.29 -28.13 20.94
CA ASP A 298 9.43 -29.03 19.80
C ASP A 298 9.80 -28.26 18.54
N SER A 299 10.72 -28.82 17.75
CA SER A 299 11.19 -28.25 16.49
C SER A 299 10.13 -28.40 15.40
N VAL A 300 9.92 -27.31 14.64
CA VAL A 300 9.17 -27.31 13.40
C VAL A 300 10.07 -27.59 12.19
N ALA A 301 11.36 -27.27 12.30
CA ALA A 301 12.35 -27.56 11.26
C ALA A 301 12.76 -29.04 11.20
N THR A 302 12.77 -29.72 12.35
CA THR A 302 13.10 -31.15 12.47
C THR A 302 12.05 -31.85 13.37
N PRO A 303 10.90 -32.23 12.78
CA PRO A 303 9.81 -32.85 13.53
C PRO A 303 10.24 -34.08 14.35
N GLY A 304 9.80 -34.15 15.60
CA GLY A 304 10.15 -35.21 16.55
C GLY A 304 11.37 -34.92 17.42
N GLN A 305 12.02 -33.76 17.25
CA GLN A 305 13.11 -33.29 18.09
C GLN A 305 12.74 -31.99 18.83
N LYS A 306 13.59 -31.60 19.80
CA LYS A 306 13.54 -30.26 20.42
C LYS A 306 14.31 -29.28 19.56
N MET A 307 13.95 -28.00 19.61
CA MET A 307 14.62 -26.93 18.84
C MET A 307 16.10 -26.81 19.16
N TYR A 308 16.51 -27.15 20.38
CA TYR A 308 17.91 -27.20 20.80
C TYR A 308 18.16 -28.42 21.68
N LEU A 309 19.15 -29.25 21.35
CA LEU A 309 19.40 -30.48 22.09
C LEU A 309 20.30 -30.25 23.31
N HIS A 310 21.36 -29.43 23.17
CA HIS A 310 22.26 -29.10 24.27
C HIS A 310 23.14 -27.89 23.96
N GLU A 311 23.55 -27.15 24.98
CA GLU A 311 24.49 -26.01 24.90
C GLU A 311 25.95 -26.38 24.53
N ASN A 312 26.30 -27.67 24.52
CA ASN A 312 27.68 -28.16 24.36
C ASN A 312 27.87 -29.00 23.08
N ILE A 313 26.95 -28.90 22.14
CA ILE A 313 27.06 -29.53 20.81
C ILE A 313 27.20 -28.44 19.74
N GLU A 314 27.88 -28.77 18.64
CA GLU A 314 28.07 -27.89 17.48
C GLU A 314 26.83 -27.88 16.56
N GLU A 315 25.63 -27.86 17.15
CA GLU A 315 24.35 -27.85 16.44
C GLU A 315 23.46 -26.77 17.05
N GLY A 316 23.19 -25.72 16.27
CA GLY A 316 22.40 -24.56 16.70
C GLY A 316 20.89 -24.76 16.54
N VAL A 317 20.15 -23.66 16.70
CA VAL A 317 18.70 -23.61 16.44
C VAL A 317 18.47 -23.17 15.00
N ALA A 318 17.54 -23.81 14.31
CA ALA A 318 17.14 -23.40 12.96
C ALA A 318 16.42 -22.04 12.97
N GLY A 319 16.56 -21.23 11.91
CA GLY A 319 15.88 -19.94 11.82
C GLY A 319 14.35 -20.05 11.91
N GLN A 320 13.76 -21.10 11.30
CA GLN A 320 12.32 -21.39 11.39
C GLN A 320 11.88 -21.64 12.83
N ASP A 321 12.66 -22.41 13.58
CA ASP A 321 12.39 -22.71 14.98
C ASP A 321 12.47 -21.46 15.85
N ALA A 322 13.48 -20.63 15.59
CA ALA A 322 13.70 -19.39 16.33
C ALA A 322 12.54 -18.39 16.14
N ALA A 323 11.97 -18.29 14.93
CA ALA A 323 10.78 -17.49 14.68
C ALA A 323 9.58 -17.99 15.51
N VAL A 324 9.30 -19.29 15.49
CA VAL A 324 8.21 -19.90 16.28
C VAL A 324 8.43 -19.72 17.78
N LEU A 325 9.67 -19.89 18.26
CA LEU A 325 10.03 -19.67 19.65
C LEU A 325 9.74 -18.22 20.07
N MET A 326 10.13 -17.24 19.24
CA MET A 326 9.90 -15.83 19.52
C MET A 326 8.39 -15.52 19.64
N GLU A 327 7.58 -15.95 18.67
CA GLU A 327 6.13 -15.68 18.71
C GLU A 327 5.41 -16.37 19.86
N LYS A 328 5.89 -17.55 20.28
CA LYS A 328 5.26 -18.38 21.30
C LYS A 328 5.45 -17.84 22.72
N TYR A 329 6.62 -17.25 23.00
CA TYR A 329 6.99 -16.88 24.37
C TYR A 329 7.15 -15.37 24.59
N PHE A 330 7.18 -14.57 23.52
CA PHE A 330 7.33 -13.12 23.61
C PHE A 330 6.20 -12.41 22.87
N ASP A 331 5.97 -11.14 23.22
CA ASP A 331 4.91 -10.32 22.65
C ASP A 331 5.31 -9.72 21.29
N VAL A 332 5.72 -10.61 20.39
CA VAL A 332 6.19 -10.29 19.04
C VAL A 332 5.53 -11.18 18.01
N THR A 333 5.51 -10.69 16.77
CA THR A 333 5.40 -11.51 15.55
C THR A 333 6.79 -11.71 14.98
N ALA A 334 7.03 -12.86 14.35
CA ALA A 334 8.31 -13.20 13.74
C ALA A 334 8.10 -13.99 12.43
N THR A 335 8.41 -13.34 11.31
CA THR A 335 8.25 -13.93 9.98
C THR A 335 9.61 -14.39 9.47
N TYR A 336 9.81 -15.70 9.37
CA TYR A 336 10.98 -16.29 8.73
C TYR A 336 10.80 -16.34 7.21
N LYS A 337 11.84 -15.96 6.46
CA LYS A 337 11.86 -16.00 5.01
C LYS A 337 13.25 -16.37 4.49
N ARG A 338 13.27 -17.11 3.38
CA ARG A 338 14.46 -17.43 2.59
C ARG A 338 14.07 -17.45 1.13
N TYR A 339 14.89 -16.90 0.25
CA TYR A 339 14.55 -16.71 -1.17
C TYR A 339 14.94 -17.88 -2.07
N GLY A 340 15.88 -18.73 -1.62
CA GLY A 340 16.16 -20.00 -2.27
C GLY A 340 15.01 -20.99 -2.09
N THR A 341 14.96 -22.03 -2.91
CA THR A 341 14.00 -23.13 -2.74
C THR A 341 14.67 -24.33 -2.10
N TYR A 342 13.93 -25.04 -1.24
CA TYR A 342 14.41 -26.18 -0.46
C TYR A 342 13.41 -27.32 -0.54
N ASP A 343 13.90 -28.55 -0.39
CA ASP A 343 13.03 -29.70 -0.18
C ASP A 343 12.61 -29.83 1.30
N ASP A 344 11.75 -30.81 1.58
CA ASP A 344 11.23 -31.07 2.93
C ASP A 344 12.33 -31.45 3.95
N ASN A 345 13.53 -31.82 3.48
CA ASN A 345 14.68 -32.16 4.34
C ASN A 345 15.62 -30.95 4.53
N GLY A 346 15.26 -29.77 4.02
CA GLY A 346 16.08 -28.56 4.10
C GLY A 346 17.25 -28.54 3.12
N GLN A 347 17.28 -29.43 2.12
CA GLN A 347 18.30 -29.40 1.07
C GLN A 347 17.93 -28.37 0.00
N ARG A 348 18.88 -27.50 -0.34
CA ARG A 348 18.71 -26.46 -1.37
C ARG A 348 18.47 -27.08 -2.75
N ILE A 349 17.35 -26.72 -3.38
CA ILE A 349 16.99 -27.07 -4.76
C ILE A 349 17.48 -25.98 -5.72
N THR A 350 17.14 -24.71 -5.45
CA THR A 350 17.62 -23.57 -6.24
C THR A 350 18.17 -22.46 -5.37
N ALA A 351 19.20 -21.80 -5.88
CA ALA A 351 19.76 -20.59 -5.30
C ALA A 351 18.86 -19.37 -5.50
N ALA A 352 18.82 -18.47 -4.51
CA ALA A 352 18.28 -17.14 -4.70
C ALA A 352 19.05 -16.38 -5.80
N THR A 353 18.30 -15.68 -6.63
CA THR A 353 18.78 -14.85 -7.74
C THR A 353 19.29 -13.49 -7.24
N VAL A 354 19.89 -12.71 -8.14
CA VAL A 354 20.34 -11.35 -7.81
C VAL A 354 19.14 -10.42 -7.63
N GLU A 355 18.10 -10.60 -8.43
CA GLU A 355 16.85 -9.86 -8.38
C GLU A 355 16.14 -10.06 -7.04
N GLU A 356 16.03 -11.31 -6.59
CA GLU A 356 15.51 -11.67 -5.26
C GLU A 356 16.37 -11.07 -4.14
N GLY A 357 17.69 -10.96 -4.32
CA GLY A 357 18.56 -10.27 -3.37
C GLY A 357 18.29 -8.77 -3.26
N GLN A 358 17.99 -8.11 -4.38
CA GLN A 358 17.58 -6.70 -4.36
C GLN A 358 16.22 -6.51 -3.68
N GLU A 359 15.30 -7.46 -3.88
CA GLU A 359 14.02 -7.48 -3.17
C GLU A 359 14.19 -7.71 -1.68
N ALA A 360 14.97 -8.70 -1.26
CA ALA A 360 15.28 -8.99 0.13
C ALA A 360 15.88 -7.76 0.82
N PHE A 361 16.81 -7.07 0.15
CA PHE A 361 17.44 -5.89 0.70
C PHE A 361 16.46 -4.71 0.87
N ARG A 362 15.52 -4.50 -0.07
CA ARG A 362 14.44 -3.51 0.10
C ARG A 362 13.47 -3.88 1.23
N GLU A 363 13.15 -5.16 1.38
CA GLU A 363 12.28 -5.64 2.47
C GLU A 363 12.95 -5.45 3.83
N LEU A 364 14.25 -5.75 3.94
CA LEU A 364 15.05 -5.48 5.13
C LEU A 364 15.09 -3.97 5.44
N GLN A 365 15.35 -3.13 4.44
CA GLN A 365 15.33 -1.67 4.59
C GLN A 365 13.97 -1.17 5.10
N ALA A 366 12.88 -1.67 4.52
CA ALA A 366 11.54 -1.28 4.92
C ALA A 366 11.22 -1.71 6.35
N ALA A 367 11.56 -2.95 6.72
CA ALA A 367 11.39 -3.45 8.08
C ALA A 367 12.13 -2.58 9.11
N LEU A 368 13.38 -2.21 8.84
CA LEU A 368 14.15 -1.33 9.73
C LEU A 368 13.56 0.08 9.85
N ALA A 369 13.06 0.63 8.75
CA ALA A 369 12.40 1.94 8.76
C ALA A 369 11.10 1.93 9.57
N GLU A 370 10.37 0.82 9.54
CA GLU A 370 9.15 0.57 10.33
C GLU A 370 9.44 0.27 11.81
N GLY A 371 10.71 0.31 12.23
CA GLY A 371 11.12 0.03 13.61
C GLY A 371 11.12 -1.45 13.98
N LYS A 372 11.03 -2.35 13.00
CA LYS A 372 11.13 -3.80 13.21
C LYS A 372 12.61 -4.21 13.36
N ALA A 373 12.84 -5.34 14.03
CA ALA A 373 14.16 -5.95 14.09
C ALA A 373 14.31 -7.00 12.98
N VAL A 374 15.52 -7.16 12.43
CA VAL A 374 15.78 -8.14 11.37
C VAL A 374 16.98 -9.00 11.75
N VAL A 375 16.73 -10.28 11.97
CA VAL A 375 17.79 -11.29 12.11
C VAL A 375 18.16 -11.79 10.72
N VAL A 376 19.45 -11.93 10.44
CA VAL A 376 19.96 -12.48 9.18
C VAL A 376 20.98 -13.57 9.46
N ALA A 377 21.20 -14.44 8.48
CA ALA A 377 22.26 -15.45 8.53
C ALA A 377 23.36 -15.16 7.50
N TYR A 378 24.61 -15.42 7.86
CA TYR A 378 25.75 -15.35 6.93
C TYR A 378 26.90 -16.26 7.37
N PRO A 379 27.82 -16.63 6.46
CA PRO A 379 29.04 -17.34 6.82
C PRO A 379 30.05 -16.42 7.49
N VAL A 380 30.57 -16.83 8.65
CA VAL A 380 31.68 -16.14 9.34
C VAL A 380 32.89 -15.99 8.42
N ALA A 381 33.20 -17.01 7.61
CA ALA A 381 34.32 -17.00 6.68
C ALA A 381 34.26 -15.88 5.63
N VAL A 382 33.06 -15.40 5.29
CA VAL A 382 32.90 -14.28 4.36
C VAL A 382 32.95 -12.96 5.11
N VAL A 383 32.11 -12.81 6.13
CA VAL A 383 31.91 -11.50 6.78
C VAL A 383 33.08 -11.15 7.70
N TRP A 384 33.48 -12.04 8.59
CA TRP A 384 34.49 -11.73 9.62
C TRP A 384 35.87 -11.55 9.00
N THR A 385 36.25 -12.38 8.03
CA THR A 385 37.51 -12.24 7.27
C THR A 385 37.69 -10.84 6.67
N ALA A 386 36.60 -10.19 6.26
CA ALA A 386 36.65 -8.87 5.66
C ALA A 386 36.79 -7.72 6.69
N VAL A 387 36.43 -7.94 7.96
CA VAL A 387 36.24 -6.85 8.94
C VAL A 387 36.91 -7.08 10.30
N THR A 388 37.56 -8.23 10.52
CA THR A 388 38.31 -8.59 11.72
C THR A 388 39.66 -9.23 11.35
N ASP A 389 40.37 -9.80 12.34
CA ASP A 389 41.57 -10.60 12.15
C ASP A 389 41.28 -12.11 12.02
N PHE A 390 40.02 -12.49 11.80
CA PHE A 390 39.63 -13.89 11.58
C PHE A 390 40.31 -14.46 10.33
N VAL A 391 40.88 -15.66 10.49
CA VAL A 391 41.49 -16.42 9.40
C VAL A 391 40.74 -17.75 9.27
N PRO A 392 39.99 -17.95 8.18
CA PRO A 392 39.24 -19.18 7.96
C PRO A 392 40.15 -20.42 7.96
N GLY A 393 39.75 -21.44 8.70
CA GLY A 393 40.33 -22.77 8.70
C GLY A 393 39.66 -23.73 7.72
N PRO A 394 40.12 -25.00 7.64
CA PRO A 394 39.63 -25.97 6.66
C PRO A 394 38.16 -26.39 6.80
N LYS A 395 37.55 -26.14 7.97
CA LYS A 395 36.15 -26.48 8.25
C LYS A 395 35.18 -25.35 7.92
N ASP A 396 35.68 -24.14 7.74
CA ASP A 396 34.84 -22.97 7.54
C ASP A 396 34.31 -22.93 6.11
N LYS A 397 33.01 -22.63 5.98
CA LYS A 397 32.31 -22.64 4.70
C LYS A 397 32.09 -21.20 4.22
N TYR A 398 32.25 -20.98 2.91
CA TYR A 398 31.97 -19.68 2.28
C TYR A 398 30.60 -19.65 1.59
N THR A 399 29.96 -20.81 1.45
CA THR A 399 28.76 -21.03 0.63
C THR A 399 27.54 -21.45 1.44
N GLU A 400 27.69 -21.59 2.75
CA GLU A 400 26.64 -21.99 3.69
C GLU A 400 26.74 -21.08 4.91
N ALA A 401 25.60 -20.60 5.41
CA ALA A 401 25.57 -19.80 6.61
C ALA A 401 25.77 -20.67 7.86
N ASP A 402 26.62 -20.21 8.76
CA ASP A 402 26.91 -20.83 10.06
C ASP A 402 26.68 -19.88 11.24
N HIS A 403 26.25 -18.64 10.95
CA HIS A 403 26.12 -17.60 11.95
C HIS A 403 24.96 -16.65 11.71
N ALA A 404 24.45 -16.06 12.79
CA ALA A 404 23.32 -15.13 12.76
C ALA A 404 23.65 -13.83 13.49
N ALA A 405 23.12 -12.72 12.97
CA ALA A 405 23.27 -11.39 13.55
C ALA A 405 22.00 -10.57 13.35
N VAL A 406 21.83 -9.51 14.15
CA VAL A 406 20.72 -8.56 13.99
C VAL A 406 21.20 -7.35 13.21
N VAL A 407 20.52 -7.02 12.12
CA VAL A 407 20.79 -5.77 11.39
C VAL A 407 20.14 -4.61 12.15
N THR A 408 20.92 -3.58 12.44
CA THR A 408 20.49 -2.43 13.25
C THR A 408 20.29 -1.17 12.41
N GLN A 409 21.07 -1.01 11.34
CA GLN A 409 20.88 0.08 10.38
C GLN A 409 21.46 -0.24 9.00
N VAL A 410 20.82 0.27 7.95
CA VAL A 410 21.41 0.38 6.61
C VAL A 410 21.63 1.87 6.29
N ASP A 411 22.87 2.26 5.99
CA ASP A 411 23.24 3.60 5.51
C ASP A 411 23.70 3.51 4.06
N MET A 412 22.79 3.84 3.15
CA MET A 412 23.04 3.78 1.70
C MET A 412 24.02 4.84 1.22
N LYS A 413 24.14 5.97 1.93
CA LYS A 413 25.08 7.04 1.55
C LYS A 413 26.51 6.67 1.89
N ARG A 414 26.71 6.02 3.05
CA ARG A 414 28.02 5.54 3.48
C ARG A 414 28.37 4.17 2.91
N GLY A 415 27.40 3.43 2.40
CA GLY A 415 27.60 2.07 1.91
C GLY A 415 27.83 1.07 3.04
N ILE A 416 27.19 1.27 4.19
CA ILE A 416 27.41 0.50 5.42
C ILE A 416 26.11 -0.14 5.92
N VAL A 417 26.20 -1.39 6.37
CA VAL A 417 25.22 -2.05 7.22
C VAL A 417 25.80 -2.15 8.63
N TYR A 418 25.06 -1.75 9.63
CA TYR A 418 25.42 -1.95 11.04
C TYR A 418 24.70 -3.19 11.57
N VAL A 419 25.41 -3.99 12.35
CA VAL A 419 24.87 -5.22 12.95
C VAL A 419 25.20 -5.33 14.43
N ASN A 420 24.37 -6.04 15.16
CA ASN A 420 24.68 -6.64 16.45
C ASN A 420 24.99 -8.12 16.22
N ASP A 421 26.27 -8.47 16.26
CA ASP A 421 26.78 -9.84 16.13
C ASP A 421 27.22 -10.35 17.50
N SER A 422 26.62 -11.43 18.01
CA SER A 422 26.76 -11.87 19.40
C SER A 422 28.15 -12.43 19.75
N SER A 423 28.95 -12.85 18.76
CA SER A 423 30.24 -13.51 18.99
C SER A 423 31.39 -12.96 18.16
N MET A 424 31.18 -11.92 17.34
CA MET A 424 32.26 -11.32 16.56
C MET A 424 33.40 -10.81 17.45
N THR A 425 34.59 -11.34 17.21
CA THR A 425 35.81 -10.93 17.90
C THR A 425 36.87 -10.39 16.93
N ASN A 426 37.71 -9.50 17.44
CA ASN A 426 38.91 -9.02 16.78
C ASN A 426 40.04 -8.96 17.81
N LYS A 427 41.14 -9.70 17.57
CA LYS A 427 42.26 -9.85 18.51
C LYS A 427 41.81 -10.29 19.91
N GLY A 428 40.88 -11.24 19.95
CA GLY A 428 40.32 -11.81 21.19
C GLY A 428 39.40 -10.87 21.99
N LYS A 429 39.03 -9.71 21.43
CA LYS A 429 38.05 -8.80 22.05
C LYS A 429 36.73 -8.85 21.28
N ASN A 430 35.61 -8.86 21.99
CA ASN A 430 34.31 -8.74 21.35
C ASN A 430 34.16 -7.35 20.68
N VAL A 431 33.75 -7.35 19.42
CA VAL A 431 33.56 -6.14 18.59
C VAL A 431 32.24 -6.18 17.82
N GLY A 432 31.32 -7.09 18.17
CA GLY A 432 30.11 -7.34 17.41
C GLY A 432 28.96 -6.38 17.70
N GLN A 433 28.99 -5.66 18.82
CA GLN A 433 28.00 -4.63 19.15
C GLN A 433 28.11 -3.43 18.19
N GLY A 434 27.04 -3.15 17.43
CA GLY A 434 26.98 -2.02 16.49
C GLY A 434 28.07 -2.06 15.40
N LYS A 435 28.50 -3.25 14.98
CA LYS A 435 29.59 -3.42 14.02
C LYS A 435 29.19 -2.90 12.64
N ALA A 436 30.02 -2.02 12.08
CA ALA A 436 29.92 -1.58 10.69
C ALA A 436 30.47 -2.63 9.72
N LEU A 437 29.68 -2.97 8.70
CA LEU A 437 30.01 -3.85 7.58
C LEU A 437 29.81 -3.09 6.26
N PRO A 438 30.75 -3.13 5.30
CA PRO A 438 30.48 -2.67 3.95
C PRO A 438 29.28 -3.43 3.35
N ILE A 439 28.34 -2.73 2.69
CA ILE A 439 27.15 -3.36 2.08
C ILE A 439 27.54 -4.52 1.16
N GLY A 440 28.62 -4.39 0.37
CA GLY A 440 29.09 -5.48 -0.49
C GLY A 440 29.51 -6.75 0.27
N VAL A 441 30.14 -6.60 1.44
CA VAL A 441 30.52 -7.72 2.31
C VAL A 441 29.27 -8.36 2.91
N PHE A 442 28.36 -7.53 3.43
CA PHE A 442 27.09 -7.97 3.98
C PHE A 442 26.27 -8.77 2.95
N MET A 443 26.04 -8.18 1.76
CA MET A 443 25.26 -8.82 0.71
C MET A 443 25.91 -10.10 0.19
N SER A 444 27.24 -10.15 0.08
CA SER A 444 27.94 -11.38 -0.32
C SER A 444 27.79 -12.50 0.72
N GLY A 445 27.85 -12.18 2.02
CA GLY A 445 27.62 -13.15 3.09
C GLY A 445 26.17 -13.61 3.12
N TRP A 446 25.24 -12.67 3.06
CA TRP A 446 23.80 -12.94 3.12
C TRP A 446 23.29 -13.73 1.90
N GLN A 447 23.88 -13.52 0.72
CA GLN A 447 23.59 -14.31 -0.48
C GLN A 447 23.93 -15.79 -0.31
N ALA A 448 25.00 -16.13 0.42
CA ALA A 448 25.34 -17.53 0.71
C ALA A 448 24.28 -18.21 1.59
N ALA A 449 23.50 -17.42 2.33
CA ALA A 449 22.33 -17.86 3.09
C ALA A 449 21.02 -17.78 2.28
N ASP A 450 21.06 -17.50 0.97
CA ASP A 450 19.87 -17.25 0.16
C ASP A 450 18.97 -16.13 0.71
N TYR A 451 19.63 -15.09 1.25
CA TYR A 451 19.00 -13.95 1.89
C TYR A 451 18.04 -14.34 3.02
N GLU A 452 18.40 -15.39 3.76
CA GLU A 452 17.67 -15.85 4.94
C GLU A 452 17.54 -14.72 5.97
N MET A 453 16.32 -14.41 6.37
CA MET A 453 16.04 -13.43 7.41
C MET A 453 14.82 -13.78 8.23
N THR A 454 14.76 -13.23 9.44
CA THR A 454 13.55 -13.22 10.28
C THR A 454 13.25 -11.78 10.66
N ILE A 455 12.07 -11.30 10.24
CA ILE A 455 11.58 -9.97 10.59
C ILE A 455 10.74 -10.10 11.85
N VAL A 456 11.09 -9.32 12.88
CA VAL A 456 10.47 -9.36 14.21
C VAL A 456 9.83 -8.01 14.51
N ALA A 457 8.55 -8.00 14.88
CA ALA A 457 7.82 -6.80 15.26
C ALA A 457 7.12 -7.01 16.60
N ALA A 458 7.01 -5.98 17.44
CA ALA A 458 6.14 -6.06 18.61
C ALA A 458 4.69 -6.31 18.17
N LYS A 459 3.97 -7.15 18.90
CA LYS A 459 2.52 -7.17 18.82
C LYS A 459 2.03 -5.85 19.39
N THR A 460 1.20 -5.13 18.64
CA THR A 460 0.46 -4.00 19.23
C THR A 460 -0.34 -4.54 20.40
N PRO A 461 -0.29 -3.92 21.60
CA PRO A 461 -1.19 -4.27 22.67
C PRO A 461 -2.62 -4.19 22.12
N ASP A 462 -3.41 -5.26 22.25
CA ASP A 462 -4.82 -5.23 21.90
C ASP A 462 -5.40 -3.94 22.49
N ALA A 463 -6.00 -3.10 21.63
CA ALA A 463 -6.71 -1.92 22.07
C ALA A 463 -7.71 -2.40 23.13
N ALA A 464 -7.43 -2.10 24.39
CA ALA A 464 -8.18 -2.62 25.52
C ALA A 464 -9.67 -2.42 25.22
N ALA A 465 -10.42 -3.52 25.16
CA ALA A 465 -11.87 -3.48 25.06
C ALA A 465 -12.38 -2.45 26.07
N PRO A 466 -13.23 -1.47 25.66
CA PRO A 466 -13.63 -0.38 26.53
C PRO A 466 -14.21 -0.96 27.81
N GLY A 467 -13.46 -0.79 28.91
CA GLY A 467 -13.78 -1.35 30.19
C GLY A 467 -15.19 -0.96 30.59
N VAL A 468 -16.01 -1.97 30.86
CA VAL A 468 -17.26 -1.82 31.60
C VAL A 468 -16.89 -1.19 32.93
N ARG A 469 -17.16 0.12 33.06
CA ARG A 469 -17.18 0.79 34.36
C ARG A 469 -18.37 0.20 35.13
N VAL A 470 -18.07 -0.67 36.09
CA VAL A 470 -19.03 -1.03 37.13
C VAL A 470 -19.00 0.09 38.17
N ALA A 471 -20.16 0.70 38.39
CA ALA A 471 -20.42 1.71 39.41
C ALA A 471 -20.33 1.15 40.84
#